data_AF-A0A0A2A395-F1
#
_entry.id   AF-A0A0A2A395-F1
#
_cell.length_a   1.000
_cell.length_b   1.000
_cell.length_c   1.000
_cell.angle_alpha   90.00
_cell.angle_beta   90.00
_cell.angle_gamma   90.00
#
_symmetry.space_group_name_H-M   'P 1'
#
loop_
_entity.id
_entity.type
_entity.pdbx_description
1 polymer ?
#
loop_
_entity_poly.entity_id
_entity_poly.type
_entity_poly.pdbx_seq_one_letter_code
_entity_poly.pdbx_strand_id
1 'polypeptide(L)'
;MKKLNSLILNSTVNFLDFLYSGRSLQRFWVLEVIARSPYFAFLSVLHFKESLGIKNEKTMILMKEHFYQAINETEHLKEMEKRGGDKFWIDRFFARHLVLVYYWIMVFYYFFSPTNAYDVNIKIEEHAFETYSKYLIDNPNDQKIKEIAQDELNHVQELNEALSMLTTI
;
A
#
# COMPACT_ATOMS: atom_id res chain seq x y z
N MET A 1 2.86 17.54 9.40
CA MET A 1 2.36 16.20 9.03
C MET A 1 3.28 15.53 8.02
N LYS A 2 3.40 16.02 6.78
CA LYS A 2 4.23 15.39 5.72
C LYS A 2 5.69 15.05 6.11
N LYS A 3 6.40 15.93 6.82
CA LYS A 3 7.77 15.65 7.31
C LYS A 3 7.81 14.51 8.33
N LEU A 4 6.81 14.43 9.20
CA LEU A 4 6.67 13.36 10.19
C LEU A 4 6.31 12.04 9.49
N ASN A 5 5.39 12.07 8.51
CA ASN A 5 5.06 10.93 7.66
C ASN A 5 6.33 10.35 7.01
N SER A 6 7.12 11.21 6.36
CA SER A 6 8.37 10.79 5.71
C SER A 6 9.38 10.23 6.70
N LEU A 7 9.52 10.82 7.91
CA LEU A 7 10.43 10.29 8.92
C LEU A 7 10.03 8.90 9.41
N ILE A 8 8.75 8.70 9.72
CA ILE A 8 8.22 7.41 10.18
C ILE A 8 8.36 6.37 9.06
N LEU A 9 7.94 6.72 7.84
CA LEU A 9 8.03 5.84 6.68
C LEU A 9 9.47 5.41 6.43
N ASN A 10 10.41 6.36 6.32
CA ASN A 10 11.82 6.05 6.07
C ASN A 10 12.41 5.16 7.17
N SER A 11 12.01 5.38 8.42
CA SER A 11 12.45 4.55 9.54
C SER A 11 11.92 3.11 9.42
N THR A 12 10.63 2.96 9.11
CA THR A 12 9.99 1.65 8.90
C THR A 12 10.60 0.91 7.71
N VAL A 13 10.78 1.61 6.58
CA VAL A 13 11.41 1.08 5.37
C VAL A 13 12.82 0.58 5.65
N ASN A 14 13.67 1.42 6.25
CA ASN A 14 15.04 1.03 6.57
C ASN A 14 15.10 -0.18 7.51
N PHE A 15 14.15 -0.27 8.45
CA PHE A 15 14.03 -1.43 9.32
C PHE A 15 13.67 -2.71 8.54
N LEU A 16 12.71 -2.64 7.61
CA LEU A 16 12.33 -3.78 6.77
C LEU A 16 13.47 -4.19 5.81
N ASP A 17 14.19 -3.22 5.23
CA ASP A 17 15.33 -3.45 4.36
C ASP A 17 16.44 -4.21 5.10
N PHE A 18 16.72 -3.80 6.33
CA PHE A 18 17.67 -4.49 7.20
C PHE A 18 17.19 -5.90 7.57
N LEU A 19 15.94 -6.03 8.02
CA LEU A 19 15.37 -7.30 8.49
C LEU A 19 15.34 -8.37 7.40
N TYR A 20 15.11 -7.96 6.14
CA TYR A 20 14.97 -8.84 4.99
C TYR A 20 16.15 -8.78 4.02
N SER A 21 17.33 -8.32 4.46
CA SER A 21 18.53 -8.32 3.63
C SER A 21 18.82 -9.71 3.04
N GLY A 22 18.93 -9.79 1.72
CA GLY A 22 19.14 -11.05 0.97
C GLY A 22 17.90 -11.95 0.86
N ARG A 23 16.72 -11.50 1.30
CA ARG A 23 15.45 -12.27 1.34
C ARG A 23 14.33 -11.53 0.61
N SER A 24 14.57 -11.14 -0.64
CA SER A 24 13.69 -10.25 -1.42
C SER A 24 12.25 -10.75 -1.52
N LEU A 25 12.03 -12.05 -1.76
CA LEU A 25 10.67 -12.61 -1.89
C LEU A 25 9.88 -12.53 -0.57
N GLN A 26 10.54 -12.72 0.57
CA GLN A 26 9.89 -12.56 1.87
C GLN A 26 9.62 -11.08 2.15
N ARG A 27 10.55 -10.19 1.80
CA ARG A 27 10.34 -8.74 1.90
C ARG A 27 9.11 -8.31 1.09
N PHE A 28 9.04 -8.72 -0.17
CA PHE A 28 7.91 -8.42 -1.06
C PHE A 28 6.63 -8.93 -0.46
N TRP A 29 6.57 -10.21 -0.06
CA TRP A 29 5.37 -10.75 0.57
C TRP A 29 4.91 -9.95 1.80
N VAL A 30 5.83 -9.54 2.68
CA VAL A 30 5.46 -8.70 3.84
C VAL A 30 4.94 -7.33 3.42
N LEU A 31 5.55 -6.70 2.41
CA LEU A 31 5.10 -5.43 1.84
C LEU A 31 3.71 -5.57 1.22
N GLU A 32 3.46 -6.62 0.44
CA GLU A 32 2.16 -6.89 -0.19
C GLU A 32 1.05 -7.19 0.84
N VAL A 33 1.39 -7.82 1.98
CA VAL A 33 0.43 -8.01 3.07
C VAL A 33 -0.03 -6.66 3.64
N ILE A 34 0.85 -5.66 3.70
CA ILE A 34 0.52 -4.34 4.26
C ILE A 34 0.00 -3.35 3.22
N ALA A 35 0.43 -3.44 1.96
CA ALA A 35 0.10 -2.50 0.87
C ALA A 35 -1.40 -2.43 0.55
N ARG A 36 -2.09 -3.56 0.67
CA ARG A 36 -3.57 -3.60 0.55
C ARG A 36 -4.34 -2.90 1.68
N SER A 37 -3.72 -2.68 2.83
CA SER A 37 -4.41 -2.27 4.06
C SER A 37 -4.96 -0.84 4.00
N PRO A 38 -4.20 0.17 3.52
CA PRO A 38 -4.68 1.52 3.30
C PRO A 38 -5.92 1.60 2.41
N TYR A 39 -5.92 0.92 1.26
CA TYR A 39 -7.06 0.90 0.34
C TYR A 39 -8.33 0.40 1.01
N PHE A 40 -8.22 -0.72 1.75
CA PHE A 40 -9.36 -1.26 2.49
C PHE A 40 -9.81 -0.33 3.64
N ALA A 41 -8.87 0.33 4.32
CA ALA A 41 -9.18 1.32 5.35
C ALA A 41 -9.93 2.54 4.78
N PHE A 42 -9.48 3.06 3.64
CA PHE A 42 -10.10 4.21 2.97
C PHE A 42 -11.51 3.86 2.51
N LEU A 43 -11.66 2.70 1.85
CA LEU A 43 -12.94 2.16 1.44
C LEU A 43 -13.91 1.98 2.63
N SER A 44 -13.42 1.44 3.75
CA SER A 44 -14.22 1.26 4.96
C SER A 44 -14.73 2.58 5.53
N VAL A 45 -13.87 3.61 5.58
CA VAL A 45 -14.27 4.95 6.04
C VAL A 45 -15.25 5.60 5.09
N LEU A 46 -15.06 5.47 3.77
CA LEU A 46 -15.97 6.00 2.77
C LEU A 46 -17.35 5.33 2.88
N HIS A 47 -17.43 4.01 2.99
CA HIS A 47 -18.69 3.29 3.21
C HIS A 47 -19.38 3.67 4.52
N PHE A 48 -18.61 3.88 5.59
CA PHE A 48 -19.16 4.34 6.86
C PHE A 48 -19.76 5.75 6.74
N LYS A 49 -19.05 6.69 6.09
CA LYS A 49 -19.55 8.04 5.81
C LYS A 49 -20.80 8.03 4.93
N GLU A 50 -20.82 7.21 3.87
CA GLU A 50 -21.98 6.98 3.00
C GLU A 50 -23.21 6.52 3.81
N SER A 51 -23.02 5.57 4.74
CA SER A 51 -24.08 5.04 5.60
C SER A 51 -24.62 6.06 6.59
N LEU A 52 -23.81 7.05 6.97
CA LEU A 52 -24.23 8.21 7.77
C LEU A 52 -24.86 9.33 6.92
N GLY A 53 -24.97 9.14 5.60
CA GLY A 53 -25.49 10.15 4.67
C GLY A 53 -24.48 11.23 4.26
N ILE A 54 -23.20 11.08 4.63
CA ILE A 54 -22.13 12.02 4.29
C ILE A 54 -21.51 11.59 2.96
N LYS A 55 -22.13 12.01 1.86
CA LYS A 55 -21.78 11.52 0.53
C LYS A 55 -21.86 12.56 -0.57
N ASN A 56 -21.08 12.31 -1.62
CA ASN A 56 -21.11 13.04 -2.89
C ASN A 56 -20.63 12.13 -4.03
N GLU A 57 -20.74 12.61 -5.27
CA GLU A 57 -20.31 11.86 -6.46
C GLU A 57 -18.85 11.38 -6.39
N LYS A 58 -17.94 12.23 -5.87
CA LYS A 58 -16.53 11.90 -5.69
C LYS A 58 -16.34 10.69 -4.76
N THR A 59 -17.15 10.59 -3.70
CA THR A 59 -17.09 9.48 -2.73
C THR A 59 -17.33 8.13 -3.42
N MET A 60 -18.27 8.06 -4.37
CA MET A 60 -18.54 6.84 -5.15
C MET A 60 -17.39 6.47 -6.09
N ILE A 61 -16.74 7.46 -6.71
CA ILE A 61 -15.56 7.25 -7.56
C ILE A 61 -14.42 6.67 -6.71
N LEU A 62 -14.11 7.31 -5.58
CA LEU A 62 -13.06 6.87 -4.66
C LEU A 62 -13.29 5.47 -4.10
N MET A 63 -14.54 5.11 -3.76
CA MET A 63 -14.86 3.76 -3.29
C MET A 63 -14.57 2.69 -4.36
N LYS A 64 -14.92 2.96 -5.63
CA LYS A 64 -14.60 2.04 -6.73
C LYS A 64 -13.09 1.92 -6.90
N GLU A 65 -12.40 3.05 -6.93
CA GLU A 65 -10.95 3.11 -7.12
C GLU A 65 -10.22 2.28 -6.06
N HIS A 66 -10.47 2.56 -4.78
CA HIS A 66 -9.82 1.83 -3.68
C HIS A 66 -10.21 0.36 -3.63
N PHE A 67 -11.40 -0.01 -4.12
CA PHE A 67 -11.75 -1.41 -4.28
C PHE A 67 -10.88 -2.08 -5.34
N TYR A 68 -10.71 -1.46 -6.51
CA TYR A 68 -9.86 -2.01 -7.57
C TYR A 68 -8.39 -2.11 -7.12
N GLN A 69 -7.87 -1.09 -6.46
CA GLN A 69 -6.52 -1.07 -5.91
C GLN A 69 -6.34 -2.19 -4.87
N ALA A 70 -7.24 -2.32 -3.89
CA ALA A 70 -7.16 -3.40 -2.89
C ALA A 70 -7.19 -4.82 -3.50
N ILE A 71 -7.89 -4.99 -4.63
CA ILE A 71 -7.91 -6.26 -5.36
C ILE A 71 -6.62 -6.46 -6.17
N ASN A 72 -6.07 -5.41 -6.79
CA ASN A 72 -4.79 -5.48 -7.52
C ASN A 72 -3.64 -5.91 -6.58
N GLU A 73 -3.51 -5.25 -5.43
CA GLU A 73 -2.55 -5.62 -4.35
C GLU A 73 -2.72 -7.08 -3.87
N THR A 74 -3.95 -7.62 -3.98
CA THR A 74 -4.18 -9.05 -3.66
C THR A 74 -3.51 -9.97 -4.66
N GLU A 75 -3.50 -9.60 -5.93
CA GLU A 75 -2.87 -10.38 -6.99
C GLU A 75 -1.34 -10.32 -6.88
N HIS A 76 -0.78 -9.18 -6.49
CA HIS A 76 0.63 -9.04 -6.13
C HIS A 76 1.01 -9.96 -4.96
N LEU A 77 0.22 -9.93 -3.87
CA LEU A 77 0.39 -10.81 -2.71
C LEU A 77 0.38 -12.30 -3.10
N LYS A 78 -0.60 -12.72 -3.90
CA LYS A 78 -0.71 -14.11 -4.39
C LYS A 78 0.49 -14.51 -5.22
N GLU A 79 1.04 -13.60 -6.01
CA GLU A 79 2.25 -13.85 -6.78
C GLU A 79 3.45 -14.08 -5.85
N MET A 80 3.58 -13.29 -4.78
CA MET A 80 4.63 -13.50 -3.78
C MET A 80 4.46 -14.82 -3.02
N GLU A 81 3.23 -15.23 -2.72
CA GLU A 81 2.93 -16.55 -2.12
C GLU A 81 3.34 -17.70 -3.05
N LYS A 82 3.01 -17.63 -4.35
CA LYS A 82 3.44 -18.64 -5.33
C LYS A 82 4.96 -18.80 -5.39
N ARG A 83 5.69 -17.71 -5.15
CA ARG A 83 7.16 -17.67 -5.13
C ARG A 83 7.76 -18.07 -3.78
N GLY A 84 6.93 -18.41 -2.78
CA GLY A 84 7.38 -18.82 -1.44
C GLY A 84 7.79 -17.65 -0.55
N GLY A 85 7.28 -16.45 -0.82
CA GLY A 85 7.46 -15.28 0.04
C GLY A 85 6.84 -15.47 1.43
N ASP A 86 5.83 -16.32 1.56
CA ASP A 86 5.16 -16.66 2.83
C ASP A 86 5.78 -17.88 3.55
N LYS A 87 6.90 -18.43 3.06
CA LYS A 87 7.45 -19.73 3.50
C LYS A 87 7.70 -19.82 5.01
N PHE A 88 8.23 -18.77 5.64
CA PHE A 88 8.64 -18.82 7.04
C PHE A 88 7.54 -18.32 7.97
N TRP A 89 7.28 -19.08 9.04
CA TRP A 89 6.22 -18.76 9.99
C TRP A 89 6.45 -17.42 10.71
N ILE A 90 7.70 -17.03 10.96
CA ILE A 90 8.05 -15.79 11.65
C ILE A 90 7.68 -14.57 10.81
N ASP A 91 7.87 -14.63 9.49
CA ASP A 91 7.46 -13.56 8.58
C ASP A 91 5.94 -13.44 8.55
N ARG A 92 5.24 -14.59 8.50
CA ARG A 92 3.78 -14.62 8.59
C ARG A 92 3.26 -14.04 9.89
N PHE A 93 3.89 -14.40 11.02
CA PHE A 93 3.54 -13.85 12.32
C PHE A 93 3.73 -12.33 12.32
N PHE A 94 4.89 -11.85 11.89
CA PHE A 94 5.20 -10.43 11.83
C PHE A 94 4.20 -9.65 10.95
N ALA A 95 4.01 -10.06 9.68
CA ALA A 95 3.16 -9.35 8.74
C ALA A 95 1.69 -9.31 9.18
N ARG A 96 1.16 -10.40 9.75
CA ARG A 96 -0.24 -10.47 10.22
C ARG A 96 -0.52 -9.56 11.42
N HIS A 97 0.46 -9.38 12.32
CA HIS A 97 0.30 -8.44 13.43
C HIS A 97 0.52 -7.00 12.98
N LEU A 98 1.49 -6.78 12.08
CA LEU A 98 1.75 -5.48 11.49
C LEU A 98 0.53 -4.94 10.74
N VAL A 99 -0.10 -5.74 9.88
CA VAL A 99 -1.28 -5.33 9.10
C VAL A 99 -2.47 -5.01 9.99
N LEU A 100 -2.66 -5.73 11.11
CA LEU A 100 -3.74 -5.46 12.06
C LEU A 100 -3.60 -4.07 12.69
N VAL A 101 -2.39 -3.71 13.13
CA VAL A 101 -2.11 -2.39 13.70
C VAL A 101 -2.19 -1.32 12.62
N TYR A 102 -1.59 -1.58 11.47
CA TYR A 102 -1.51 -0.62 10.37
C TYR A 102 -2.89 -0.27 9.80
N TYR A 103 -3.77 -1.27 9.64
CA TYR A 103 -5.16 -1.06 9.22
C TYR A 103 -5.88 -0.03 10.09
N TRP A 104 -5.86 -0.21 11.41
CA TRP A 104 -6.55 0.70 12.31
C TRP A 104 -5.93 2.11 12.31
N ILE A 105 -4.59 2.20 12.23
CA ILE A 105 -3.91 3.48 12.05
C ILE A 105 -4.45 4.20 10.82
N MET A 106 -4.54 3.52 9.68
CA MET A 106 -5.01 4.13 8.43
C MET A 106 -6.50 4.46 8.45
N VAL A 107 -7.34 3.66 9.12
CA VAL A 107 -8.76 3.99 9.34
C VAL A 107 -8.89 5.32 10.06
N PHE A 108 -8.25 5.48 11.22
CA PHE A 108 -8.32 6.73 11.97
C PHE A 108 -7.66 7.88 11.19
N TYR A 109 -6.51 7.62 10.56
CA TYR A 109 -5.78 8.66 9.87
C TYR A 109 -6.55 9.23 8.68
N TYR A 110 -7.15 8.36 7.87
CA TYR A 110 -8.00 8.76 6.76
C TYR A 110 -9.30 9.41 7.24
N PHE A 111 -9.89 8.92 8.33
CA PHE A 111 -11.10 9.53 8.89
C PHE A 111 -10.90 11.00 9.26
N PHE A 112 -9.81 11.31 9.97
CA PHE A 112 -9.52 12.67 10.46
C PHE A 112 -8.77 13.54 9.45
N SER A 113 -7.94 12.96 8.58
CA SER A 113 -7.04 13.69 7.70
C SER A 113 -6.77 12.94 6.39
N PRO A 114 -7.76 12.85 5.47
CA PRO A 114 -7.63 12.14 4.20
C PRO A 114 -6.37 12.53 3.42
N THR A 115 -6.11 13.83 3.24
CA THR A 115 -4.95 14.33 2.48
C THR A 115 -3.60 13.80 2.99
N ASN A 116 -3.41 13.71 4.31
CA ASN A 116 -2.17 13.18 4.86
C ASN A 116 -2.12 11.64 4.84
N ALA A 117 -3.27 10.96 4.85
CA ALA A 117 -3.35 9.52 4.65
C ALA A 117 -2.97 9.14 3.21
N TYR A 118 -3.45 9.89 2.21
CA TYR A 118 -3.00 9.77 0.82
C TYR A 118 -1.50 10.04 0.68
N ASP A 119 -0.99 11.11 1.30
CA ASP A 119 0.47 11.42 1.28
C ASP A 119 1.32 10.28 1.85
N VAL A 120 0.84 9.54 2.85
CA VAL A 120 1.52 8.32 3.31
C VAL A 120 1.43 7.21 2.27
N ASN A 121 0.24 6.95 1.73
CA ASN A 121 0.06 5.83 0.81
C ASN A 121 0.85 6.01 -0.48
N ILE A 122 0.84 7.22 -1.06
CA ILE A 122 1.63 7.55 -2.25
C ILE A 122 3.11 7.21 -2.04
N LYS A 123 3.67 7.56 -0.88
CA LYS A 123 5.08 7.28 -0.59
C LYS A 123 5.36 5.80 -0.36
N ILE A 124 4.36 5.03 0.06
CA ILE A 124 4.48 3.57 0.17
C ILE A 124 4.57 2.98 -1.25
N GLU A 125 3.70 3.40 -2.17
CA GLU A 125 3.74 2.89 -3.56
C GLU A 125 5.01 3.34 -4.29
N GLU A 126 5.45 4.58 -4.09
CA GLU A 126 6.76 5.04 -4.60
C GLU A 126 7.90 4.14 -4.09
N HIS A 127 7.85 3.78 -2.81
CA HIS A 127 8.86 2.90 -2.22
C HIS A 127 8.75 1.45 -2.69
N ALA A 128 7.53 0.93 -2.92
CA ALA A 128 7.30 -0.39 -3.49
C ALA A 128 7.88 -0.45 -4.91
N PHE A 129 7.60 0.56 -5.74
CA PHE A 129 8.19 0.70 -7.07
C PHE A 129 9.72 0.71 -7.03
N GLU A 130 10.34 1.52 -6.17
CA GLU A 130 11.80 1.55 -6.00
C GLU A 130 12.35 0.18 -5.57
N THR A 131 11.63 -0.50 -4.70
CA THR A 131 12.00 -1.82 -4.16
C THR A 131 12.03 -2.88 -5.25
N TYR A 132 10.99 -2.95 -6.08
CA TYR A 132 10.95 -3.85 -7.22
C TYR A 132 11.98 -3.48 -8.29
N SER A 133 12.13 -2.18 -8.57
CA SER A 133 13.13 -1.67 -9.51
C SER A 133 14.55 -2.07 -9.13
N LYS A 134 14.92 -1.97 -7.84
CA LYS A 134 16.23 -2.42 -7.34
C LYS A 134 16.46 -3.91 -7.56
N TYR A 135 15.45 -4.75 -7.30
CA TYR A 135 15.55 -6.19 -7.53
C TYR A 135 15.71 -6.55 -9.03
N LEU A 136 15.06 -5.80 -9.91
CA LEU A 136 15.12 -6.00 -11.36
C LEU A 136 16.48 -5.67 -11.98
N ILE A 137 17.33 -4.90 -11.28
CA ILE A 137 18.73 -4.68 -11.71
C ILE A 137 19.47 -6.03 -11.77
N ASP A 138 19.29 -6.87 -10.75
CA ASP A 138 19.92 -8.18 -10.65
C ASP A 138 19.10 -9.27 -11.37
N ASN A 139 17.80 -9.05 -11.59
CA ASN A 139 16.87 -10.00 -12.18
C ASN A 139 16.11 -9.43 -13.39
N PRO A 140 16.81 -8.97 -14.45
CA PRO A 140 16.20 -8.20 -15.54
C PRO A 140 15.21 -8.99 -16.40
N ASN A 141 15.14 -10.31 -16.27
CA ASN A 141 14.22 -11.16 -17.04
C ASN A 141 12.94 -11.52 -16.27
N ASP A 142 12.78 -11.06 -15.03
CA ASP A 142 11.59 -11.35 -14.22
C ASP A 142 10.42 -10.47 -14.66
N GLN A 143 9.71 -10.91 -15.70
CA GLN A 143 8.64 -10.13 -16.33
C GLN A 143 7.51 -9.80 -15.35
N LYS A 144 7.18 -10.72 -14.43
CA LYS A 144 6.06 -10.49 -13.53
C LYS A 144 6.39 -9.46 -12.45
N ILE A 145 7.64 -9.39 -11.99
CA ILE A 145 8.06 -8.30 -11.09
C ILE A 145 8.11 -6.95 -11.82
N LYS A 146 8.41 -6.93 -13.13
CA LYS A 146 8.29 -5.69 -13.92
C LYS A 146 6.85 -5.20 -14.01
N GLU A 147 5.91 -6.12 -14.23
CA GLU A 147 4.48 -5.78 -14.25
C GLU A 147 4.04 -5.20 -12.90
N ILE A 148 4.38 -5.88 -11.79
CA ILE A 148 4.06 -5.40 -10.45
C ILE A 148 4.67 -4.01 -10.21
N ALA A 149 5.95 -3.80 -10.52
CA ALA A 149 6.59 -2.49 -10.40
C ALA A 149 5.84 -1.41 -11.20
N GLN A 150 5.41 -1.72 -12.43
CA GLN A 150 4.65 -0.77 -13.22
C GLN A 150 3.28 -0.49 -12.61
N ASP A 151 2.61 -1.48 -12.04
CA ASP A 151 1.33 -1.33 -11.34
C ASP A 151 1.50 -0.43 -10.10
N GLU A 152 2.56 -0.58 -9.31
CA GLU A 152 2.88 0.34 -8.19
C GLU A 152 2.99 1.79 -8.66
N LEU A 153 3.65 2.03 -9.78
CA LEU A 153 3.79 3.37 -10.35
C LEU A 153 2.44 3.92 -10.86
N ASN A 154 1.55 3.05 -11.36
CA ASN A 154 0.20 3.44 -11.74
C ASN A 154 -0.63 3.81 -10.50
N HIS A 155 -0.52 3.05 -9.41
CA HIS A 155 -1.17 3.36 -8.13
C HIS A 155 -0.73 4.72 -7.56
N VAL A 156 0.54 5.10 -7.70
CA VAL A 156 1.01 6.46 -7.38
C VAL A 156 0.21 7.52 -8.15
N GLN A 157 -0.02 7.31 -9.45
CA GLN A 157 -0.77 8.26 -10.29
C GLN A 157 -2.24 8.32 -9.87
N GLU A 158 -2.90 7.18 -9.71
CA GLU A 158 -4.29 7.05 -9.27
C GLU A 158 -4.51 7.74 -7.90
N LEU A 159 -3.61 7.52 -6.94
CA LEU A 159 -3.68 8.16 -5.62
C LEU A 159 -3.49 9.68 -5.69
N ASN A 160 -2.63 10.18 -6.59
CA ASN A 160 -2.46 11.62 -6.82
C ASN A 160 -3.72 12.24 -7.45
N GLU A 161 -4.35 11.55 -8.40
CA GLU A 161 -5.63 11.96 -8.98
C GLU A 161 -6.73 12.00 -7.92
N ALA A 162 -6.87 10.94 -7.13
CA ALA A 162 -7.81 10.87 -6.01
C ALA A 162 -7.58 12.00 -4.98
N LEU A 163 -6.32 12.28 -4.66
CA LEU A 163 -5.95 13.39 -3.79
C LEU A 163 -6.37 14.74 -4.39
N SER A 164 -6.18 14.95 -5.69
CA SER A 164 -6.58 16.18 -6.38
C SER A 164 -8.10 16.40 -6.34
N MET A 165 -8.89 15.32 -6.43
CA MET A 165 -10.36 15.38 -6.33
C MET A 165 -10.81 15.87 -4.95
N LEU A 166 -10.07 15.54 -3.90
CA LEU A 166 -10.36 15.98 -2.53
C LEU A 166 -9.97 17.44 -2.27
N THR A 167 -8.93 17.95 -2.94
CA THR A 167 -8.43 19.32 -2.72
C THR A 167 -9.07 20.35 -3.64
N THR A 168 -9.66 19.93 -4.75
CA THR A 168 -10.33 20.84 -5.70
C THR A 168 -11.75 21.13 -5.21
N ILE A 169 -11.98 22.40 -4.85
CA ILE A 169 -13.27 22.97 -4.38
C ILE A 169 -14.27 23.02 -5.54
#